data_AF-A0A8T5LMS1-F1
#
_entry.id   AF-A0A8T5LMS1-F1
#
_cell.length_a   1.000
_cell.length_b   1.000
_cell.length_c   1.000
_cell.angle_alpha   90.00
_cell.angle_beta   90.00
_cell.angle_gamma   90.00
#
_symmetry.space_group_name_H-M   'P 1'
#
loop_
_entity.id
_entity.type
_entity.pdbx_description
1 polymer ?
#
loop_
_entity_poly.entity_id
_entity_poly.type
_entity_poly.pdbx_seq_one_letter_code
_entity_poly.pdbx_strand_id
1 'polypeptide(L)'
;MISKRELKEEYEKLIKEYSLRIDSNETKFADSYLEKALHNLELAGVLELLSKNDEIKKNIGISTKSEYHDWIIITSYYAMYLAATSALAKLGIKSSTHRSSIIALEYRYCIEKKFVKQEVY
;
A
#
# COMPACT_ATOMS: atom_id res chain seq x y z
N MET A 1 21.61 4.96 -2.03
CA MET A 1 20.61 4.55 -3.03
C MET A 1 21.14 3.29 -3.68
N ILE A 2 20.41 2.17 -3.64
CA ILE A 2 20.85 0.89 -4.21
C ILE A 2 21.02 1.07 -5.72
N SER A 3 22.08 0.52 -6.32
CA SER A 3 22.28 0.60 -7.77
C SER A 3 21.25 -0.26 -8.52
N LYS A 4 21.00 0.04 -9.80
CA LYS A 4 20.08 -0.75 -10.64
C LYS A 4 20.42 -2.25 -10.66
N ARG A 5 21.71 -2.58 -10.61
CA ARG A 5 22.22 -3.95 -10.60
C ARG A 5 21.88 -4.64 -9.27
N GLU A 6 22.23 -4.02 -8.16
CA GLU A 6 21.95 -4.56 -6.82
C GLU A 6 20.45 -4.74 -6.57
N LEU A 7 19.61 -3.82 -7.06
CA LEU A 7 18.15 -3.95 -6.93
C LEU A 7 17.60 -5.14 -7.74
N LYS A 8 18.15 -5.39 -8.94
CA LYS A 8 17.80 -6.56 -9.74
C LYS A 8 18.20 -7.85 -9.05
N GLU A 9 19.43 -7.92 -8.54
CA GLU A 9 19.95 -9.08 -7.81
C GLU A 9 19.09 -9.39 -6.56
N GLU A 10 18.70 -8.35 -5.81
CA GLU A 10 17.83 -8.50 -4.65
C GLU A 10 16.42 -8.95 -5.04
N TYR A 11 15.85 -8.39 -6.11
CA TYR A 11 14.54 -8.82 -6.62
C TYR A 11 14.55 -10.30 -7.02
N GLU A 12 15.57 -10.75 -7.74
CA GLU A 12 15.74 -12.15 -8.15
C GLU A 12 15.93 -13.07 -6.93
N LYS A 13 16.67 -12.62 -5.92
CA LYS A 13 16.84 -13.34 -4.66
C LYS A 13 15.50 -13.52 -3.93
N LEU A 14 14.69 -12.47 -3.83
CA LEU A 14 13.37 -12.55 -3.17
C LEU A 14 12.40 -13.51 -3.88
N ILE A 15 12.52 -13.68 -5.20
CA ILE A 15 11.79 -14.73 -5.94
C ILE A 15 12.26 -16.12 -5.52
N LYS A 16 13.59 -16.35 -5.46
CA LYS A 16 14.16 -17.65 -5.04
C LYS A 16 13.78 -18.02 -3.60
N GLU A 17 13.64 -17.02 -2.73
CA GLU A 17 13.25 -17.17 -1.32
C GLU A 17 11.72 -17.24 -1.13
N TYR A 18 10.92 -17.23 -2.20
CA TYR A 18 9.45 -17.21 -2.16
C TYR A 18 8.84 -16.02 -1.42
N SER A 19 9.63 -14.96 -1.18
CA SER A 19 9.14 -13.69 -0.64
C SER A 19 8.44 -12.85 -1.71
N LEU A 20 8.78 -13.09 -2.98
CA LEU A 20 8.02 -12.68 -4.15
C LEU A 20 7.61 -13.91 -4.94
N ARG A 21 6.39 -13.92 -5.46
CA ARG A 21 5.89 -14.96 -6.35
C ARG A 21 5.26 -14.34 -7.59
N ILE A 22 5.56 -14.90 -8.75
CA ILE A 22 4.86 -14.57 -9.99
C ILE A 22 3.66 -15.51 -10.10
N ASP A 23 2.47 -14.96 -9.96
CA ASP A 23 1.20 -15.69 -9.98
C ASP A 23 0.17 -14.86 -10.76
N SER A 24 -0.19 -15.33 -11.95
CA SER A 24 -1.19 -14.66 -12.78
C SER A 24 -2.58 -14.63 -12.14
N ASN A 25 -2.87 -15.51 -11.18
CA ASN A 25 -4.13 -15.47 -10.42
C ASN A 25 -4.18 -14.30 -9.45
N GLU A 26 -3.06 -13.64 -9.15
CA GLU A 26 -3.04 -12.49 -8.24
C GLU A 26 -3.73 -11.27 -8.83
N THR A 27 -3.78 -11.16 -10.17
CA THR A 27 -4.41 -10.03 -10.88
C THR A 27 -5.87 -9.83 -10.51
N LYS A 28 -6.61 -10.91 -10.23
CA LYS A 28 -8.03 -10.87 -9.84
C LYS A 28 -8.29 -10.16 -8.50
N PHE A 29 -7.26 -9.98 -7.68
CA PHE A 29 -7.36 -9.30 -6.39
C PHE A 29 -6.96 -7.83 -6.45
N ALA A 30 -6.45 -7.34 -7.58
CA ALA A 30 -5.90 -6.00 -7.70
C ALA A 30 -6.92 -4.92 -7.31
N ASP A 31 -8.15 -5.01 -7.79
CA ASP A 31 -9.17 -4.01 -7.50
C ASP A 31 -9.62 -4.06 -6.03
N SER A 32 -9.78 -5.27 -5.47
CA SER A 32 -10.08 -5.42 -4.04
C SER A 32 -8.99 -4.84 -3.13
N TYR A 33 -7.71 -4.94 -3.52
CA TYR A 33 -6.63 -4.27 -2.79
C TYR A 33 -6.72 -2.75 -2.90
N LEU A 34 -7.06 -2.22 -4.07
CA LEU A 34 -7.22 -0.78 -4.28
C LEU A 34 -8.41 -0.22 -3.48
N GLU A 35 -9.56 -0.90 -3.50
CA GLU A 35 -10.73 -0.54 -2.69
C GLU A 35 -10.37 -0.46 -1.21
N LYS A 36 -9.67 -1.46 -0.68
CA LYS A 36 -9.20 -1.45 0.72
C LYS A 36 -8.21 -0.32 0.99
N ALA A 37 -7.34 0.01 0.03
CA ALA A 37 -6.43 1.13 0.14
C ALA A 37 -7.20 2.46 0.28
N LEU A 38 -8.22 2.66 -0.55
CA LEU A 38 -9.07 3.84 -0.53
C LEU A 38 -9.87 3.94 0.77
N HIS A 39 -10.46 2.84 1.25
CA HIS A 39 -11.15 2.82 2.55
C HIS A 39 -10.21 3.17 3.72
N ASN A 40 -8.98 2.67 3.72
CA ASN A 40 -8.00 3.02 4.75
C ASN A 40 -7.60 4.50 4.70
N LEU A 41 -7.49 5.08 3.50
CA LEU A 41 -7.21 6.49 3.32
C LEU A 41 -8.39 7.37 3.79
N GLU A 42 -9.62 6.97 3.48
CA GLU A 42 -10.83 7.62 3.96
C GLU A 42 -10.89 7.59 5.51
N LEU A 43 -10.62 6.43 6.12
CA LEU A 43 -10.56 6.31 7.57
C LEU A 43 -9.50 7.23 8.18
N ALA A 44 -8.31 7.35 7.57
CA ALA A 44 -7.29 8.29 8.02
C ALA A 44 -7.82 9.74 8.05
N GLY A 45 -8.57 10.14 7.02
CA GLY A 45 -9.23 11.45 6.96
C GLY A 45 -10.30 11.62 8.05
N VAL A 46 -11.11 10.59 8.33
CA VAL A 46 -12.08 10.62 9.43
C VAL A 46 -11.38 10.80 10.78
N LEU A 47 -10.29 10.06 11.03
CA LEU A 47 -9.52 10.18 12.27
C LEU A 47 -8.86 11.55 12.42
N GLU A 48 -8.44 12.17 11.32
CA GLU A 48 -7.93 13.54 11.31
C GLU A 48 -9.01 14.54 11.68
N LEU A 49 -10.21 14.42 11.10
CA LEU A 49 -11.36 15.26 11.44
C LEU A 49 -11.72 15.13 12.93
N LEU A 50 -11.76 13.91 13.47
CA LEU A 50 -12.02 13.67 14.88
C LEU A 50 -10.93 14.28 15.76
N SER A 51 -9.65 14.17 15.39
CA SER A 51 -8.56 14.74 16.18
C SER A 51 -8.67 16.26 16.32
N LYS A 52 -9.14 16.95 15.27
CA LYS A 52 -9.20 18.42 15.19
C LYS A 52 -10.51 19.05 15.67
N ASN A 53 -11.57 18.27 15.85
CA ASN A 53 -12.91 18.82 16.10
C ASN A 53 -13.55 18.28 17.39
N ASP A 54 -13.49 19.09 18.45
CA ASP A 54 -14.08 18.77 19.76
C ASP A 54 -15.62 18.65 19.75
N GLU A 55 -16.29 19.39 18.86
CA GLU A 55 -17.74 19.34 18.74
C GLU A 55 -18.20 18.00 18.15
N ILE A 56 -17.55 17.53 17.09
CA ILE A 56 -17.82 16.20 16.51
C ILE A 56 -17.53 15.12 17.56
N LYS A 57 -16.40 15.22 18.26
CA LYS A 57 -16.03 14.28 19.34
C LYS A 57 -17.13 14.21 20.41
N LYS A 58 -17.64 15.36 20.86
CA LYS A 58 -18.73 15.45 21.83
C LYS A 58 -20.03 14.84 21.31
N ASN A 59 -20.40 15.12 20.06
CA ASN A 59 -21.65 14.65 19.46
C ASN A 59 -21.71 13.12 19.28
N ILE A 60 -20.56 12.46 19.11
CA ILE A 60 -20.48 11.00 19.01
C ILE A 60 -20.06 10.33 20.32
N GLY A 61 -19.96 11.08 21.42
CA GLY A 61 -19.72 10.55 22.77
C GLY A 61 -18.27 10.11 23.04
N ILE A 62 -17.28 10.68 22.36
CA ILE A 62 -15.85 10.41 22.61
C ILE A 62 -15.17 11.59 23.31
N SER A 63 -14.06 11.30 24.00
CA SER A 63 -13.30 12.31 24.76
C SER A 63 -12.71 13.38 23.85
N THR A 64 -12.88 14.66 24.19
CA THR A 64 -12.24 15.78 23.48
C THR A 64 -10.72 15.77 23.60
N LYS A 65 -10.17 15.10 24.62
CA LYS A 65 -8.73 14.90 24.78
C LYS A 65 -8.17 13.76 23.92
N SER A 66 -9.01 12.99 23.24
CA SER A 66 -8.55 11.92 22.36
C SER A 66 -7.92 12.52 21.10
N GLU A 67 -6.69 12.13 20.85
CA GLU A 67 -5.95 12.37 19.62
C GLU A 67 -5.66 11.04 18.93
N TYR A 68 -5.77 11.00 17.61
CA TYR A 68 -5.66 9.76 16.84
C TYR A 68 -4.44 9.75 15.92
N HIS A 69 -3.40 10.53 16.22
CA HIS A 69 -2.21 10.68 15.37
C HIS A 69 -1.54 9.36 15.00
N ASP A 70 -1.34 8.46 15.97
CA ASP A 70 -0.75 7.14 15.70
C ASP A 70 -1.62 6.31 14.76
N TRP A 71 -2.94 6.37 14.94
CA TRP A 71 -3.90 5.67 14.07
C TRP A 71 -3.95 6.27 12.67
N ILE A 72 -3.83 7.59 12.53
CA ILE A 72 -3.72 8.25 11.22
C ILE A 72 -2.46 7.76 10.48
N ILE A 73 -1.31 7.66 11.18
CA ILE A 73 -0.07 7.17 10.59
C ILE A 73 -0.22 5.70 10.16
N ILE A 74 -0.75 4.85 11.03
CA ILE A 74 -0.93 3.41 10.75
C ILE A 74 -1.88 3.20 9.57
N THR A 75 -3.05 3.84 9.58
CA THR A 75 -4.05 3.68 8.51
C THR A 75 -3.55 4.21 7.17
N SER A 76 -2.86 5.36 7.17
CA SER A 76 -2.21 5.92 5.98
C SER A 76 -1.12 4.99 5.42
N TYR A 77 -0.28 4.42 6.30
CA TYR A 77 0.73 3.44 5.89
C TYR A 77 0.11 2.21 5.22
N TYR A 78 -0.97 1.66 5.79
CA TYR A 78 -1.66 0.52 5.20
C TYR A 78 -2.41 0.88 3.92
N ALA A 79 -2.93 2.11 3.78
CA ALA A 79 -3.46 2.60 2.51
C ALA A 79 -2.38 2.55 1.42
N MET A 80 -1.19 3.11 1.70
CA MET A 80 -0.06 3.08 0.77
C MET A 80 0.37 1.64 0.45
N TYR A 81 0.48 0.78 1.46
CA TYR A 81 0.87 -0.62 1.29
C TYR A 81 -0.13 -1.42 0.44
N LEU A 82 -1.43 -1.20 0.61
CA LEU A 82 -2.46 -1.88 -0.18
C LEU A 82 -2.53 -1.35 -1.60
N ALA A 83 -2.33 -0.04 -1.83
CA ALA A 83 -2.21 0.52 -3.17
C ALA A 83 -0.99 -0.05 -3.91
N ALA A 84 0.14 -0.15 -3.21
CA ALA A 84 1.35 -0.86 -3.64
C ALA A 84 1.07 -2.32 -4.02
N THR A 85 0.33 -3.04 -3.16
CA THR A 85 -0.04 -4.44 -3.38
C THR A 85 -0.95 -4.58 -4.60
N SER A 86 -1.92 -3.68 -4.79
CA SER A 86 -2.77 -3.62 -6.00
C SER A 86 -1.93 -3.47 -7.27
N ALA A 87 -0.98 -2.52 -7.28
CA ALA A 87 -0.11 -2.28 -8.43
C ALA A 87 0.77 -3.50 -8.77
N LEU A 88 1.26 -4.23 -7.77
CA LEU A 88 1.99 -5.48 -7.99
C LEU A 88 1.06 -6.60 -8.46
N ALA A 89 -0.14 -6.70 -7.89
CA ALA A 89 -1.15 -7.67 -8.29
C ALA A 89 -1.54 -7.50 -9.78
N LYS A 90 -1.68 -6.26 -10.28
CA LYS A 90 -1.90 -6.00 -11.73
C LYS A 90 -0.78 -6.54 -12.63
N LEU A 91 0.42 -6.74 -12.10
CA LEU A 91 1.56 -7.38 -12.79
C LEU A 91 1.65 -8.90 -12.55
N GLY A 92 0.68 -9.50 -11.84
CA GLY A 92 0.72 -10.90 -11.43
C GLY A 92 1.83 -11.18 -10.41
N ILE A 93 2.13 -10.22 -9.53
CA ILE A 93 3.18 -10.34 -8.51
C ILE A 93 2.55 -10.33 -7.13
N LYS A 94 2.84 -11.38 -6.37
CA LYS A 94 2.47 -11.50 -4.96
C LYS A 94 3.68 -11.30 -4.08
N SER A 95 3.57 -10.45 -3.08
CA SER A 95 4.60 -10.19 -2.07
C SER A 95 4.13 -10.68 -0.70
N SER A 96 5.05 -11.22 0.10
CA SER A 96 4.75 -11.72 1.45
C SER A 96 5.22 -10.79 2.59
N THR A 97 6.03 -9.77 2.27
CA THR A 97 6.61 -8.87 3.27
C THR A 97 6.63 -7.43 2.77
N HIS A 98 6.53 -6.46 3.68
CA HIS A 98 6.62 -5.04 3.32
C HIS A 98 7.92 -4.71 2.55
N ARG A 99 9.05 -5.29 2.97
CA ARG A 99 10.34 -5.10 2.28
C ARG A 99 10.29 -5.65 0.85
N SER A 100 9.75 -6.84 0.64
CA SER A 100 9.66 -7.41 -0.71
C SER A 100 8.71 -6.62 -1.60
N SER A 101 7.63 -6.04 -1.05
CA SER A 101 6.73 -5.14 -1.79
C SER A 101 7.46 -3.90 -2.29
N ILE A 102 8.28 -3.27 -1.43
CA ILE A 102 9.06 -2.07 -1.80
C ILE A 102 10.06 -2.41 -2.91
N ILE A 103 10.85 -3.47 -2.75
CA ILE A 103 11.85 -3.88 -3.75
C ILE A 103 11.19 -4.23 -5.09
N ALA A 104 10.05 -4.93 -5.06
CA ALA A 104 9.30 -5.27 -6.27
C ALA A 104 8.76 -4.03 -6.98
N LEU A 105 8.22 -3.06 -6.26
CA LEU A 105 7.73 -1.81 -6.85
C LEU A 105 8.86 -1.01 -7.47
N GLU A 106 9.95 -0.82 -6.73
CA GLU A 106 11.10 -0.06 -7.22
C GLU A 106 11.67 -0.69 -8.49
N TYR A 107 11.85 -2.02 -8.49
CA TYR A 107 12.38 -2.71 -9.66
C TYR A 107 11.41 -2.63 -10.86
N ARG A 108 10.12 -2.91 -10.66
CA ARG A 108 9.17 -3.05 -11.78
C ARG A 108 8.71 -1.71 -12.34
N TYR A 109 8.49 -0.71 -11.50
CA TYR A 109 7.96 0.58 -11.91
C TYR A 109 9.05 1.65 -12.10
N CYS A 110 10.09 1.69 -11.25
CA CYS A 110 11.14 2.70 -11.38
C CYS A 110 12.25 2.29 -12.35
N ILE A 111 12.62 1.00 -12.38
CA ILE A 111 13.71 0.50 -13.24
C ILE A 111 13.20 -0.04 -14.56
N GLU A 112 12.30 -1.03 -14.54
CA GLU A 112 11.76 -1.63 -15.76
C GLU A 112 10.68 -0.79 -16.43
N LYS A 113 10.14 0.23 -15.73
CA LYS A 113 9.11 1.14 -16.24
C LYS A 113 7.88 0.41 -16.79
N LYS A 114 7.48 -0.69 -16.14
CA LYS A 114 6.25 -1.40 -16.51
C LYS A 114 5.05 -0.65 -15.98
N PHE A 115 4.59 0.32 -16.76
CA PHE A 115 3.33 1.00 -16.48
C PHE A 115 2.16 0.08 -16.83
N VAL A 116 1.23 -0.09 -15.90
CA VAL A 116 -0.09 -0.61 -16.23
C VAL A 116 -0.72 0.41 -17.17
N LYS A 117 -1.18 -0.01 -18.35
CA LYS A 117 -1.91 0.88 -19.25
C LYS A 117 -3.08 1.49 -18.46
N GLN A 118 -3.19 2.81 -18.46
CA GLN A 118 -4.23 3.54 -17.73
C GLN A 118 -5.61 2.91 -17.96
N GLU A 119 -6.27 2.51 -16.88
CA GLU A 119 -7.73 2.47 -16.88
C GLU A 119 -8.19 3.91 -16.71
N VAL A 120 -8.81 4.44 -17.75
CA VAL A 120 -9.54 5.72 -17.70
C VAL A 120 -10.72 5.48 -16.77
N TYR A 121 -10.69 6.10 -15.60
CA TYR A 121 -11.86 6.22 -14.71
C TYR A 121 -12.81 7.28 -15.26
#